data_AF-B9E5A1-F1
#
_entry.id   AF-B9E5A1-F1
#
_cell.length_a   1.000
_cell.length_b   1.000
_cell.length_c   1.000
_cell.angle_alpha   90.00
_cell.angle_beta   90.00
_cell.angle_gamma   90.00
#
_symmetry.space_group_name_H-M   'P 1'
#
loop_
_entity.id
_entity.type
_entity.pdbx_description
1 polymer ?
#
loop_
_entity_poly.entity_id
_entity_poly.type
_entity_poly.pdbx_seq_one_letter_code
_entity_poly.pdbx_strand_id
1 'polypeptide(L)'
;MSLLCNKGSRIFEVRSFDSGIKKITLSKVKEVFGTPAYDVKSNGEEIIGYVATKEFKILFVFPQSESNNKDLLLDHYSVLYPQGTLTQWQMRKAMVNQE
;
A
#
# COMPACT_ATOMS: atom_id res chain seq x y z
N MET A 1 4.18 14.33 -0.44
CA MET A 1 4.79 13.18 -1.15
C MET A 1 5.90 12.64 -0.27
N SER A 2 6.02 11.31 -0.12
CA SER A 2 7.19 10.68 0.48
C SER A 2 7.74 9.55 -0.40
N LEU A 3 9.05 9.30 -0.28
CA LEU A 3 9.76 8.22 -0.97
C LEU A 3 10.35 7.29 0.07
N LEU A 4 10.12 5.99 -0.08
CA LEU A 4 10.78 4.98 0.74
C LEU A 4 11.82 4.25 -0.09
N CYS A 5 13.03 4.20 0.45
CA CYS A 5 14.19 3.58 -0.16
C CYS A 5 14.67 2.39 0.67
N ASN A 6 15.12 1.34 0.00
CA ASN A 6 15.79 0.23 0.67
C ASN A 6 17.25 0.60 1.03
N LYS A 7 17.97 -0.29 1.71
CA LYS A 7 19.38 -0.08 2.12
C LYS A 7 20.36 0.16 0.95
N GLY A 8 19.94 -0.11 -0.29
CA GLY A 8 20.71 0.18 -1.51
C GLY A 8 20.33 1.50 -2.17
N SER A 9 19.59 2.37 -1.47
CA SER A 9 19.14 3.69 -1.97
C SER A 9 18.22 3.61 -3.19
N ARG A 10 17.53 2.48 -3.36
CA ARG A 10 16.53 2.30 -4.44
C ARG A 10 15.14 2.55 -3.89
N ILE A 11 14.37 3.38 -4.59
CA ILE A 11 12.96 3.63 -4.27
C ILE A 11 12.18 2.35 -4.50
N PHE A 12 11.38 1.95 -3.51
CA PHE A 12 10.45 0.83 -3.63
C PHE A 12 9.01 1.23 -3.33
N GLU A 13 8.77 2.40 -2.76
CA GLU A 13 7.43 2.90 -2.51
C GLU A 13 7.38 4.43 -2.63
N VAL A 14 6.31 4.92 -3.25
CA VAL A 14 6.00 6.35 -3.34
C VAL A 14 4.63 6.57 -2.71
N ARG A 15 4.53 7.53 -1.77
CA ARG A 15 3.26 7.84 -1.09
C ARG A 15 2.80 9.26 -1.37
N SER A 16 1.49 9.40 -1.59
CA SER A 16 0.84 10.70 -1.70
C SER A 16 -0.08 10.95 -0.50
N PHE A 17 0.04 12.14 0.08
CA PHE A 17 -0.77 12.65 1.20
C PHE A 17 -1.57 13.89 0.78
N ASP A 18 -1.88 14.00 -0.51
CA ASP A 18 -2.55 15.16 -1.06
C ASP A 18 -3.86 15.46 -0.30
N SER A 19 -4.16 16.72 0.00
CA SER A 19 -5.39 17.03 0.76
C SER A 19 -6.65 16.70 -0.06
N GLY A 20 -6.57 16.74 -1.39
CA GLY A 20 -7.66 16.43 -2.30
C GLY A 20 -8.09 14.96 -2.29
N ILE A 21 -7.24 14.04 -1.82
CA ILE A 21 -7.60 12.62 -1.70
C ILE A 21 -8.33 12.30 -0.38
N LYS A 22 -8.27 13.19 0.63
CA LYS A 22 -8.90 12.99 1.96
C LYS A 22 -10.43 13.10 1.98
N LYS A 23 -11.04 13.18 0.80
CA LYS A 23 -12.49 13.10 0.57
C LYS A 23 -12.94 11.75 -0.02
N ILE A 24 -11.98 10.89 -0.38
CA ILE A 24 -12.24 9.57 -0.96
C ILE A 24 -12.54 8.61 0.17
N THR A 25 -13.65 7.89 0.07
CA THR A 25 -14.08 6.94 1.09
C THR A 25 -13.65 5.51 0.77
N LEU A 26 -13.56 4.67 1.79
CA LEU A 26 -13.26 3.25 1.67
C LEU A 26 -14.27 2.54 0.76
N SER A 27 -15.56 2.80 0.96
CA SER A 27 -16.60 2.21 0.09
C SER A 27 -16.43 2.64 -1.37
N LYS A 28 -16.06 3.91 -1.63
CA LYS A 28 -15.86 4.39 -3.00
C LYS A 28 -14.67 3.72 -3.68
N VAL A 29 -13.59 3.45 -2.95
CA VAL A 29 -12.46 2.69 -3.49
C VAL A 29 -12.90 1.27 -3.84
N LYS A 30 -13.60 0.56 -2.94
CA LYS A 30 -14.12 -0.79 -3.17
C LYS A 30 -15.15 -0.83 -4.33
N GLU A 31 -15.95 0.22 -4.50
CA GLU A 31 -16.89 0.36 -5.62
C GLU A 31 -16.17 0.46 -6.97
N VAL A 32 -15.12 1.28 -7.06
CA VAL A 32 -14.42 1.57 -8.34
C VAL A 32 -13.39 0.48 -8.69
N PHE A 33 -12.63 0.01 -7.71
CA PHE A 33 -11.58 -0.98 -7.92
C PHE A 33 -12.05 -2.43 -7.71
N GLY A 34 -13.27 -2.63 -7.18
CA GLY A 34 -13.80 -3.95 -6.84
C GLY A 34 -13.18 -4.54 -5.58
N THR A 35 -13.19 -5.88 -5.51
CA THR A 35 -12.66 -6.63 -4.37
C THR A 35 -11.15 -6.46 -4.24
N PRO A 36 -10.63 -5.99 -3.10
CA PRO A 36 -9.20 -5.85 -2.89
C PRO A 36 -8.50 -7.22 -2.83
N ALA A 37 -7.26 -7.28 -3.30
CA ALA A 37 -6.40 -8.45 -3.19
C ALA A 37 -5.85 -8.64 -1.76
N TYR A 38 -5.80 -7.55 -1.00
CA TYR A 38 -5.37 -7.52 0.40
C TYR A 38 -6.29 -6.59 1.18
N ASP A 39 -6.76 -7.01 2.34
CA ASP A 39 -7.54 -6.18 3.25
C ASP A 39 -7.07 -6.53 4.66
N VAL A 40 -6.31 -5.62 5.28
CA VAL A 40 -5.62 -5.87 6.55
C VAL A 40 -5.94 -4.74 7.52
N LYS A 41 -6.34 -5.10 8.73
CA LYS A 41 -6.52 -4.18 9.85
C LYS A 41 -5.36 -4.32 10.82
N SER A 42 -4.59 -3.26 11.03
CA SER A 42 -3.42 -3.27 11.92
C SER A 42 -3.10 -1.87 12.40
N ASN A 43 -2.61 -1.75 13.65
CA ASN A 43 -2.15 -0.48 14.22
C ASN A 43 -3.14 0.69 14.11
N GLY A 44 -4.45 0.42 14.21
CA GLY A 44 -5.49 1.45 14.09
C GLY A 44 -5.73 1.91 12.66
N GLU A 45 -5.29 1.15 11.65
CA GLU A 45 -5.51 1.41 10.23
C GLU A 45 -6.21 0.22 9.55
N GLU A 46 -6.97 0.50 8.50
CA GLU A 46 -7.40 -0.46 7.49
C GLU A 46 -6.63 -0.18 6.20
N ILE A 47 -5.90 -1.17 5.72
CA ILE A 47 -5.07 -1.10 4.52
C ILE A 47 -5.67 -2.04 3.48
N ILE A 48 -6.12 -1.48 2.36
CA ILE A 48 -6.59 -2.27 1.21
C ILE A 48 -5.63 -2.15 0.05
N GLY A 49 -5.37 -3.28 -0.61
CA GLY A 49 -4.37 -3.39 -1.67
C GLY A 49 -4.91 -4.00 -2.95
N TYR A 50 -4.48 -3.44 -4.07
CA TYR A 50 -4.82 -3.90 -5.43
C TYR A 50 -3.56 -4.19 -6.23
N VAL A 51 -3.64 -5.17 -7.12
CA VAL A 51 -2.59 -5.46 -8.10
C VAL A 51 -2.77 -4.50 -9.26
N ALA A 52 -1.82 -3.58 -9.44
CA ALA A 52 -1.84 -2.64 -10.58
C ALA A 52 -1.18 -3.26 -11.81
N THR A 53 -0.05 -3.95 -11.60
CA THR A 53 0.64 -4.75 -12.62
C THR A 53 1.26 -5.98 -11.97
N LYS A 54 1.97 -6.81 -12.75
CA LYS A 54 2.75 -7.94 -12.21
C LYS A 54 3.82 -7.50 -11.19
N GLU A 55 4.27 -6.25 -11.27
CA GLU A 55 5.37 -5.72 -10.47
C GLU A 55 4.90 -4.77 -9.37
N PHE A 56 3.79 -4.06 -9.58
CA PHE A 56 3.36 -2.97 -8.70
C PHE A 56 2.00 -3.24 -8.06
N LYS A 57 1.87 -2.79 -6.82
CA LYS A 57 0.64 -2.75 -6.05
C LYS A 57 0.26 -1.32 -5.73
N ILE A 58 -1.04 -1.05 -5.64
CA ILE A 58 -1.55 0.18 -5.05
C ILE A 58 -2.11 -0.16 -3.67
N LEU A 59 -1.67 0.57 -2.65
CA LEU A 59 -2.20 0.45 -1.28
C LEU A 59 -2.94 1.73 -0.91
N PHE A 60 -4.13 1.59 -0.34
CA PHE A 60 -4.91 2.67 0.24
C PHE A 60 -4.99 2.48 1.74
N VAL A 61 -4.69 3.53 2.51
CA VAL A 61 -4.62 3.48 3.97
C VAL A 61 -5.69 4.37 4.57
N PHE A 62 -6.53 3.76 5.41
CA PHE A 62 -7.64 4.41 6.08
C PHE A 62 -7.42 4.35 7.59
N PRO A 63 -7.45 5.48 8.33
CA PRO A 63 -7.40 5.45 9.77
C PRO A 63 -8.71 4.87 10.29
N GLN A 64 -8.65 3.91 11.22
CA GLN A 64 -9.84 3.43 11.90
C GLN A 64 -10.37 4.53 12.82
N SER A 65 -11.68 4.77 12.76
CA SER A 65 -12.37 5.65 13.70
C SER A 65 -13.00 4.79 14.81
N GLU A 66 -12.90 5.23 16.07
CA GLU A 66 -13.64 4.64 17.19
C GLU A 66 -15.17 4.74 17.03
N SER A 67 -15.65 5.64 16.15
CA SER A 67 -17.07 5.72 15.82
C SER A 67 -17.43 4.66 14.76
N ASN A 68 -18.19 3.65 15.19
CA ASN A 68 -18.58 2.47 14.41
C ASN A 68 -19.45 2.74 13.15
N ASN A 69 -19.68 4.00 12.76
CA ASN A 69 -20.76 4.36 11.81
C ASN A 69 -20.38 5.37 10.71
N LYS A 70 -19.09 5.66 10.48
CA LYS A 70 -18.67 6.50 9.35
C LYS A 70 -17.75 5.73 8.41
N ASP A 71 -18.08 5.76 7.13
CA ASP A 71 -17.21 5.30 6.05
C ASP A 71 -15.85 6.02 6.13
N LEU A 72 -14.77 5.25 6.16
CA LEU A 72 -13.44 5.78 6.47
C LEU A 72 -12.94 6.64 5.31
N LEU A 73 -12.30 7.75 5.64
CA LEU A 73 -11.67 8.64 4.65
C LEU A 73 -10.21 8.25 4.43
N LEU A 74 -9.78 8.29 3.18
CA LEU A 74 -8.42 7.95 2.79
C LEU A 74 -7.44 8.93 3.45
N ASP A 75 -6.43 8.42 4.17
CA ASP A 75 -5.35 9.26 4.68
C ASP A 75 -4.27 9.47 3.60
N HIS A 76 -3.82 8.36 3.01
CA HIS A 76 -2.85 8.33 1.94
C HIS A 76 -2.97 7.08 1.09
N TYR A 77 -2.37 7.12 -0.10
CA TYR A 77 -2.15 5.93 -0.91
C TYR A 77 -0.69 5.82 -1.32
N SER A 78 -0.29 4.61 -1.71
CA SER A 78 1.05 4.36 -2.22
C SER A 78 1.07 3.44 -3.43
N VAL A 79 2.11 3.61 -4.24
CA VAL A 79 2.50 2.63 -5.26
C VAL A 79 3.72 1.90 -4.73
N LEU A 80 3.58 0.59 -4.54
CA LEU A 80 4.57 -0.29 -3.95
C LEU A 80 5.15 -1.22 -5.02
N TYR A 81 6.47 -1.29 -5.10
CA TYR A 81 7.23 -2.33 -5.78
C TYR A 81 7.71 -3.37 -4.75
N PRO A 82 7.00 -4.51 -4.57
CA PRO A 82 7.28 -5.42 -3.47
C PRO A 82 8.69 -6.01 -3.51
N GLN A 83 9.22 -6.30 -4.70
CA GLN A 83 10.57 -6.86 -4.82
C GLN A 83 11.67 -5.86 -4.47
N GLY A 84 11.36 -4.56 -4.54
CA GLY A 84 12.26 -3.50 -4.09
C GLY A 84 12.44 -3.43 -2.58
N THR A 85 11.56 -4.06 -1.79
CA THR A 85 11.68 -4.12 -0.33
C THR A 85 12.86 -5.00 0.12
N LEU A 86 13.32 -5.92 -0.74
CA LEU A 86 14.42 -6.81 -0.45
C LEU A 86 15.77 -6.07 -0.53
N THR A 87 16.64 -6.35 0.43
CA THR A 87 18.06 -6.00 0.35
C THR A 87 18.79 -6.84 -0.70
N GLN A 88 19.96 -6.38 -1.15
CA GLN A 88 20.78 -7.13 -2.11
C GLN A 88 21.11 -8.55 -1.63
N TRP A 89 21.31 -8.74 -0.33
CA TRP A 89 21.54 -10.06 0.26
C TRP A 89 20.29 -10.94 0.22
N GLN A 90 19.11 -10.39 0.52
CA GLN A 90 17.85 -11.12 0.42
C GLN A 90 17.53 -11.53 -1.02
N MET A 91 17.79 -10.65 -1.99
CA MET A 91 17.65 -10.99 -3.42
C MET A 91 18.58 -12.14 -3.83
N ARG A 92 19.86 -12.10 -3.42
CA ARG A 92 20.81 -13.19 -3.71
C ARG A 92 20.37 -14.53 -3.11
N LYS A 93 19.89 -14.55 -1.87
CA LYS A 93 19.37 -15.79 -1.26
C LYS A 93 18.11 -16.31 -1.96
N ALA A 94 17.21 -15.42 -2.38
CA ALA A 94 16.02 -15.82 -3.13
C ALA A 94 16.36 -16.44 -4.50
N MET A 95 17.45 -16.01 -5.14
CA MET A 95 17.94 -16.59 -6.40
C MET A 95 18.66 -17.93 -6.21
N VAL A 96 19.36 -18.12 -5.09
CA VAL A 96 20.11 -19.37 -4.80
C VAL A 96 19.20 -20.51 -4.32
N ASN A 97 18.08 -20.21 -3.66
CA ASN A 97 17.14 -21.22 -3.14
C ASN A 97 16.05 -21.63 -4.15
N GLN A 98 16.22 -21.31 -5.44
CA GLN A 98 15.30 -21.72 -6.52
C GLN A 98 15.84 -22.91 -7.35
N GLU A 99 16.96 -23.51 -6.92
CA GLU A 99 17.51 -24.78 -7.41
C GLU A 99 17.29 -25.89 -6.37
#